data_AF-A0A7W8HYF9-F1
#
_entry.id   AF-A0A7W8HYF9-F1
#
_cell.length_a   1.000
_cell.length_b   1.000
_cell.length_c   1.000
_cell.angle_alpha   90.00
_cell.angle_beta   90.00
_cell.angle_gamma   90.00
#
_symmetry.space_group_name_H-M   'P 1'
#
loop_
_entity.id
_entity.type
_entity.pdbx_description
1 polymer ?
#
loop_
_entity_poly.entity_id
_entity_poly.type
_entity_poly.pdbx_seq_one_letter_code
_entity_poly.pdbx_strand_id
1 'polypeptide(L)'
;MRTLRGVCLAVLSAVAACSPTPSTEAPPVTGSTPLGIRPGTIPSPSGAMNVIYGGEADPTLRLSAGFLRRSVVGTVETPARLSWSPDSRRFYVNDPGGAFRLWTVNARAQAVESRTIRDAAIAELERRNGCDSVPEGEVATSGMGWSPDGSHVYVRAAVRCQTGGCLWTGVNDVVVVSDVATGDLVETLERDPARRRWPTLSWGSVTAP
;
A
#
# COMPACT_ATOMS: atom_id res chain seq x y z
N MET A 1 26.61 -23.77 74.34
CA MET A 1 26.69 -24.70 73.19
C MET A 1 25.29 -25.26 73.00
N ARG A 2 24.54 -25.16 71.90
CA ARG A 2 24.75 -24.79 70.50
C ARG A 2 23.47 -24.05 70.02
N THR A 3 23.66 -23.02 69.21
CA THR A 3 22.65 -22.32 68.42
C THR A 3 22.24 -23.15 67.20
N LEU A 4 20.96 -23.17 66.84
CA LEU A 4 20.48 -23.63 65.52
C LEU A 4 19.54 -22.57 64.95
N ARG A 5 20.00 -21.99 63.83
CA ARG A 5 19.39 -20.93 63.03
C ARG A 5 18.23 -21.52 62.21
N GLY A 6 17.04 -20.94 62.31
CA GLY A 6 15.97 -21.11 61.33
C GLY A 6 16.20 -20.14 60.17
N VAL A 7 16.38 -20.67 58.97
CA VAL A 7 16.57 -19.91 57.73
C VAL A 7 15.19 -19.60 57.15
N CYS A 8 14.84 -18.32 57.03
CA CYS A 8 13.72 -17.85 56.21
C CYS A 8 14.10 -17.97 54.72
N LEU A 9 13.41 -18.84 53.98
CA LEU A 9 13.45 -18.84 52.52
C LEU A 9 12.48 -17.77 52.01
N ALA A 10 12.99 -16.69 51.44
CA ALA A 10 12.20 -15.76 50.64
C ALA A 10 12.13 -16.29 49.20
N VAL A 11 10.92 -16.63 48.75
CA VAL A 11 10.64 -16.98 47.35
C VAL A 11 10.49 -15.68 46.56
N LEU A 12 11.52 -15.34 45.78
CA LEU A 12 11.47 -14.26 44.79
C LEU A 12 10.82 -14.80 43.52
N SER A 13 9.56 -14.42 43.28
CA SER A 13 8.88 -14.63 42.01
C SER A 13 9.45 -13.68 40.96
N ALA A 14 10.27 -14.21 40.03
CA ALA A 14 10.73 -13.47 38.87
C ALA A 14 9.58 -13.34 37.86
N VAL A 15 9.04 -12.12 37.72
CA VAL A 15 8.11 -11.78 36.63
C VAL A 15 8.95 -11.66 35.37
N ALA A 16 8.90 -12.67 34.51
CA ALA A 16 9.52 -12.60 33.18
C ALA A 16 8.78 -11.54 32.36
N ALA A 17 9.36 -10.35 32.25
CA ALA A 17 8.93 -9.35 31.30
C ALA A 17 9.14 -9.92 29.89
N CYS A 18 8.05 -10.35 29.24
CA CYS A 18 8.04 -10.63 27.81
C CYS A 18 8.26 -9.31 27.06
N SER A 19 9.52 -8.96 26.83
CA SER A 19 9.85 -7.93 25.85
C SER A 19 9.38 -8.45 24.47
N PRO A 20 8.50 -7.73 23.75
CA PRO A 20 8.16 -8.13 22.39
C PRO A 20 9.43 -8.08 21.55
N THR A 21 9.79 -9.21 20.96
CA THR A 21 10.87 -9.30 19.98
C THR A 21 10.57 -8.29 18.86
N PRO A 22 11.45 -7.33 18.55
CA PRO A 22 11.20 -6.43 17.44
C PRO A 22 11.09 -7.26 16.15
N SER A 23 9.93 -7.21 15.50
CA SER A 23 9.69 -7.90 14.24
C SER A 23 10.83 -7.57 13.27
N THR A 24 11.60 -8.60 12.92
CA THR A 24 12.74 -8.53 11.99
C THR A 24 12.22 -8.52 10.55
N GLU A 25 11.17 -7.76 10.29
CA GLU A 25 10.61 -7.59 8.96
C GLU A 25 11.41 -6.48 8.29
N ALA A 26 12.01 -6.80 7.14
CA ALA A 26 12.75 -5.81 6.37
C ALA A 26 11.83 -4.62 6.00
N PRO A 27 12.34 -3.39 5.98
CA PRO A 27 11.52 -2.21 5.78
C PRO A 27 10.83 -2.25 4.41
N PRO A 28 9.63 -1.67 4.27
CA PRO A 28 8.94 -1.59 2.99
C PRO A 28 9.82 -0.93 1.91
N VAL A 29 9.73 -1.44 0.69
CA VAL A 29 10.31 -0.81 -0.49
C VAL A 29 9.38 0.30 -0.93
N THR A 30 9.90 1.53 -0.92
CA THR A 30 9.12 2.72 -1.22
C THR A 30 9.74 3.48 -2.38
N GLY A 31 8.92 4.30 -3.04
CA GLY A 31 9.30 4.98 -4.26
C GLY A 31 8.29 4.74 -5.37
N SER A 32 8.05 5.79 -6.12
CA SER A 32 7.22 5.77 -7.31
C SER A 32 7.74 6.80 -8.30
N THR A 33 7.65 6.48 -9.58
CA THR A 33 8.04 7.35 -10.67
C THR A 33 6.87 8.28 -11.01
N PRO A 34 7.05 9.60 -11.01
CA PRO A 34 6.00 10.52 -11.42
C PRO A 34 5.69 10.35 -12.91
N LEU A 35 4.40 10.28 -13.23
CA LEU A 35 3.88 10.40 -14.57
C LEU A 35 3.42 11.86 -14.73
N GLY A 36 4.21 12.64 -15.48
CA GLY A 36 3.97 14.07 -15.69
C GLY A 36 3.32 14.36 -17.03
N ILE A 37 3.34 15.62 -17.47
CA ILE A 37 2.71 16.04 -18.74
C ILE A 37 3.38 15.38 -19.96
N ARG A 38 4.68 15.06 -19.86
CA ARG A 38 5.46 14.50 -20.97
C ARG A 38 5.42 12.97 -21.01
N PRO A 39 5.51 12.37 -22.20
CA PRO A 39 5.66 10.93 -22.34
C PRO A 39 6.85 10.40 -21.54
N GLY A 40 6.72 9.17 -21.05
CA GLY A 40 7.73 8.52 -20.21
C GLY A 40 7.79 7.02 -20.39
N THR A 41 8.92 6.43 -20.01
CA THR A 41 9.11 4.97 -19.96
C THR A 41 9.67 4.61 -18.60
N ILE A 42 8.98 3.71 -17.90
CA ILE A 42 9.31 3.28 -16.54
C ILE A 42 9.68 1.79 -16.58
N PRO A 43 10.97 1.44 -16.45
CA PRO A 43 11.40 0.05 -16.46
C PRO A 43 10.95 -0.67 -15.19
N SER A 44 10.58 -1.94 -15.33
CA SER A 44 10.44 -2.87 -14.22
C SER A 44 11.80 -3.13 -13.57
N PRO A 45 11.88 -3.50 -12.28
CA PRO A 45 13.14 -3.79 -11.58
C PRO A 45 14.05 -4.80 -12.30
N SER A 46 13.48 -5.83 -12.93
CA SER A 46 14.22 -6.83 -13.72
C SER A 46 14.75 -6.33 -15.07
N GLY A 47 14.31 -5.15 -15.53
CA GLY A 47 14.62 -4.60 -16.85
C GLY A 47 13.90 -5.28 -18.02
N ALA A 48 13.16 -6.36 -17.79
CA ALA A 48 12.52 -7.13 -18.86
C ALA A 48 11.28 -6.44 -19.45
N MET A 49 10.64 -5.56 -18.67
CA MET A 49 9.40 -4.89 -19.04
C MET A 49 9.47 -3.39 -18.76
N ASN A 50 8.62 -2.64 -19.46
CA ASN A 50 8.45 -1.21 -19.27
C ASN A 50 6.98 -0.84 -19.30
N VAL A 51 6.58 0.07 -18.41
CA VAL A 51 5.35 0.85 -18.63
C VAL A 51 5.72 2.08 -19.45
N ILE A 52 5.04 2.26 -20.57
CA ILE A 52 5.15 3.43 -21.44
C ILE A 52 3.88 4.26 -21.26
N TYR A 53 4.06 5.54 -21.04
CA TYR A 53 2.99 6.51 -20.86
C TYR A 53 3.12 7.62 -21.91
N GLY A 54 1.99 8.01 -22.51
CA GLY A 54 1.95 8.92 -23.66
C GLY A 54 1.92 10.42 -23.33
N GLY A 55 1.89 10.82 -22.06
CA GLY A 55 1.75 12.23 -21.69
C GLY A 55 0.30 12.68 -21.65
N GLU A 56 0.06 13.94 -21.30
CA GLU A 56 -1.29 14.52 -21.17
C GLU A 56 -2.10 14.41 -22.48
N ALA A 57 -1.43 14.48 -23.64
CA ALA A 57 -2.07 14.33 -24.95
C ALA A 57 -2.42 12.88 -25.32
N ASP A 58 -1.84 11.89 -24.63
CA ASP A 58 -2.16 10.47 -24.78
C ASP A 58 -2.13 9.80 -23.40
N PRO A 59 -3.25 9.79 -22.65
CA PRO A 59 -3.32 9.25 -21.30
C PRO A 59 -3.16 7.72 -21.26
N THR A 60 -2.90 7.07 -22.41
CA THR A 60 -2.77 5.62 -22.51
C THR A 60 -1.51 5.11 -21.80
N LEU A 61 -1.70 4.13 -20.92
CA LEU A 61 -0.65 3.28 -20.39
C LEU A 61 -0.49 2.05 -21.28
N ARG A 62 0.76 1.78 -21.67
CA ARG A 62 1.13 0.61 -22.46
C ARG A 62 2.19 -0.19 -21.72
N LEU A 63 2.03 -1.51 -21.66
CA LEU A 63 3.07 -2.41 -21.18
C LEU A 63 3.90 -2.89 -22.37
N SER A 64 5.22 -2.85 -22.25
CA SER A 64 6.18 -3.28 -23.27
C SER A 64 7.10 -4.36 -22.71
N ALA A 65 7.13 -5.53 -23.35
CA ALA A 65 8.14 -6.57 -23.09
C ALA A 65 9.01 -6.73 -24.35
N GLY A 66 10.05 -5.88 -24.44
CA GLY A 66 10.85 -5.71 -25.66
C GLY A 66 10.21 -4.78 -26.70
N PHE A 67 10.87 -4.65 -27.86
CA PHE A 67 10.53 -3.67 -28.90
C PHE A 67 9.21 -3.97 -29.63
N LEU A 68 8.86 -5.24 -29.79
CA LEU A 68 7.78 -5.67 -30.69
C LEU A 68 6.44 -5.96 -29.99
N ARG A 69 6.40 -5.96 -28.65
CA ARG A 69 5.20 -6.33 -27.90
C ARG A 69 4.81 -5.19 -26.99
N ARG A 70 3.84 -4.39 -27.45
CA ARG A 70 3.19 -3.34 -26.68
C ARG A 70 1.70 -3.65 -26.59
N SER A 71 1.18 -3.70 -25.37
CA SER A 71 -0.26 -3.83 -25.13
C SER A 71 -0.75 -2.62 -24.35
N VAL A 72 -1.89 -2.05 -24.75
CA VAL A 72 -2.59 -1.07 -23.93
C VAL A 72 -3.09 -1.79 -22.68
N VAL A 73 -2.83 -1.21 -21.51
CA VAL A 73 -3.21 -1.80 -20.20
C VAL A 73 -4.19 -0.93 -19.41
N GLY A 74 -4.34 0.33 -19.82
CA GLY A 74 -5.29 1.25 -19.22
C GLY A 74 -5.06 2.69 -19.67
N THR A 75 -5.77 3.60 -19.05
CA THR A 75 -5.57 5.05 -19.16
C THR A 75 -5.30 5.63 -17.78
N VAL A 76 -4.52 6.70 -17.71
CA VAL A 76 -4.18 7.41 -16.48
C VAL A 76 -4.27 8.91 -16.73
N GLU A 77 -4.90 9.63 -15.81
CA GLU A 77 -4.89 11.08 -15.80
C GLU A 77 -3.64 11.60 -15.08
N THR A 78 -3.08 12.71 -15.55
CA THR A 78 -1.95 13.35 -14.86
C THR A 78 -2.39 14.49 -13.94
N PRO A 79 -1.65 14.74 -12.85
CA PRO A 79 -0.43 14.06 -12.40
C PRO A 79 -0.71 12.69 -11.77
N ALA A 80 0.10 11.68 -12.09
CA ALA A 80 0.00 10.35 -11.46
C ALA A 80 1.37 9.84 -11.01
N ARG A 81 1.39 8.73 -10.29
CA ARG A 81 2.65 8.08 -9.86
C ARG A 81 2.56 6.58 -10.04
N LEU A 82 3.61 5.96 -10.58
CA LEU A 82 3.69 4.52 -10.81
C LEU A 82 4.74 3.88 -9.92
N SER A 83 4.46 2.70 -9.36
CA SER A 83 5.45 1.90 -8.63
C SER A 83 5.38 0.45 -9.06
N TRP A 84 6.53 -0.13 -9.44
CA TRP A 84 6.66 -1.55 -9.71
C TRP A 84 6.87 -2.34 -8.41
N SER A 85 6.27 -3.53 -8.32
CA SER A 85 6.64 -4.50 -7.30
C SER A 85 8.08 -4.97 -7.49
N PRO A 86 8.80 -5.33 -6.42
CA PRO A 86 10.19 -5.81 -6.52
C PRO A 86 10.37 -7.02 -7.45
N ASP A 87 9.37 -7.91 -7.51
CA ASP A 87 9.36 -9.11 -8.37
C ASP A 87 9.07 -8.81 -9.85
N SER A 88 8.84 -7.55 -10.23
CA SER A 88 8.46 -7.11 -11.59
C SER A 88 7.16 -7.70 -12.13
N ARG A 89 6.33 -8.37 -11.32
CA ARG A 89 5.09 -9.00 -11.78
C ARG A 89 3.88 -8.11 -11.65
N ARG A 90 3.97 -7.04 -10.88
CA ARG A 90 2.87 -6.12 -10.60
C ARG A 90 3.36 -4.69 -10.61
N PHE A 91 2.46 -3.77 -10.85
CA PHE A 91 2.70 -2.37 -10.59
C PHE A 91 1.39 -1.72 -10.17
N TYR A 92 1.49 -0.67 -9.36
CA TYR A 92 0.34 0.18 -9.08
C TYR A 92 0.54 1.56 -9.68
N VAL A 93 -0.58 2.21 -9.95
CA VAL A 93 -0.65 3.63 -10.27
C VAL A 93 -1.55 4.30 -9.24
N ASN A 94 -1.07 5.43 -8.73
CA ASN A 94 -1.85 6.35 -7.93
C ASN A 94 -2.37 7.46 -8.84
N ASP A 95 -3.66 7.46 -9.10
CA ASP A 95 -4.34 8.46 -9.93
C ASP A 95 -4.56 9.77 -9.14
N PRO A 96 -4.63 10.92 -9.82
CA PRO A 96 -4.91 12.21 -9.18
C PRO A 96 -6.29 12.24 -8.48
N GLY A 97 -7.24 11.45 -8.97
CA GLY A 97 -8.54 11.20 -8.35
C GLY A 97 -8.47 10.47 -7.00
N GLY A 98 -7.28 10.09 -6.53
CA GLY A 98 -7.11 9.31 -5.30
C GLY A 98 -7.58 7.87 -5.49
N ALA A 99 -7.34 7.29 -6.66
CA ALA A 99 -7.56 5.88 -6.88
C ALA A 99 -6.21 5.17 -6.95
N PHE A 100 -6.01 4.22 -6.05
CA PHE A 100 -5.00 3.18 -6.19
C PHE A 100 -5.51 2.15 -7.20
N ARG A 101 -4.73 1.89 -8.24
CA ARG A 101 -5.03 0.89 -9.26
C ARG A 101 -3.87 -0.07 -9.38
N LEU A 102 -4.16 -1.37 -9.35
CA LEU A 102 -3.16 -2.43 -9.34
C LEU A 102 -3.27 -3.27 -10.61
N TRP A 103 -2.14 -3.46 -11.29
CA TRP A 103 -2.04 -4.34 -12.44
C TRP A 103 -1.19 -5.57 -12.11
N THR A 104 -1.66 -6.74 -12.53
CA THR A 104 -0.87 -7.97 -12.53
C THR A 104 -0.47 -8.32 -13.95
N VAL A 105 0.83 -8.51 -14.16
CA VAL A 105 1.42 -8.87 -15.45
C VAL A 105 1.56 -10.38 -15.54
N ASN A 106 0.98 -10.97 -16.59
CA ASN A 106 1.07 -12.40 -16.85
C ASN A 106 2.33 -12.76 -17.67
N ALA A 107 2.59 -14.04 -17.83
CA ALA A 107 3.75 -14.55 -18.59
C ALA A 107 3.77 -14.14 -20.07
N ARG A 108 2.66 -13.62 -20.62
CA ARG A 108 2.55 -13.12 -21.99
C ARG A 108 2.78 -11.61 -22.08
N ALA A 109 3.21 -10.97 -20.98
CA ALA A 109 3.37 -9.53 -20.85
C ALA A 109 2.07 -8.77 -21.15
N GLN A 110 0.94 -9.32 -20.71
CA GLN A 110 -0.33 -8.62 -20.66
C GLN A 110 -0.62 -8.29 -19.20
N ALA A 111 -1.21 -7.12 -18.95
CA ALA A 111 -1.58 -6.71 -17.61
C ALA A 111 -3.09 -6.74 -17.43
N VAL A 112 -3.53 -7.20 -16.25
CA VAL A 112 -4.94 -7.18 -15.83
C VAL A 112 -5.05 -6.29 -14.61
N GLU A 113 -5.95 -5.30 -14.67
CA GLU A 113 -6.25 -4.44 -13.55
C GLU A 113 -7.12 -5.19 -12.51
N SER A 114 -6.84 -4.98 -11.23
CA SER A 114 -7.63 -5.48 -10.10
C SER A 114 -7.96 -4.34 -9.14
N ARG A 115 -9.23 -4.29 -8.71
CA ARG A 115 -9.70 -3.36 -7.68
C ARG A 115 -9.79 -3.98 -6.28
N THR A 116 -9.57 -5.29 -6.17
CA THR A 116 -9.79 -6.07 -4.94
C THR A 116 -9.19 -5.41 -3.69
N ILE A 117 -7.92 -4.98 -3.76
CA ILE A 117 -7.23 -4.35 -2.63
C ILE A 117 -7.76 -2.94 -2.34
N ARG A 118 -8.09 -2.18 -3.39
CA ARG A 118 -8.71 -0.85 -3.23
C ARG A 118 -10.05 -0.98 -2.51
N ASP A 119 -10.89 -1.89 -2.97
CA ASP A 119 -12.23 -2.11 -2.43
C ASP A 119 -12.14 -2.61 -0.98
N ALA A 120 -11.22 -3.53 -0.68
CA ALA A 120 -10.97 -4.00 0.69
C ALA A 120 -10.48 -2.88 1.63
N ALA A 121 -9.59 -1.99 1.14
CA ALA A 121 -9.12 -0.85 1.94
C ALA A 121 -10.23 0.17 2.24
N ILE A 122 -11.13 0.41 1.27
CA ILE A 122 -12.31 1.26 1.47
C ILE A 122 -13.27 0.61 2.48
N ALA A 123 -13.58 -0.68 2.30
CA ALA A 123 -14.47 -1.42 3.20
C ALA A 123 -13.96 -1.43 4.65
N GLU A 124 -12.65 -1.54 4.86
CA GLU A 124 -12.06 -1.45 6.19
C GLU A 124 -12.19 -0.04 6.80
N LEU A 125 -12.03 1.01 5.99
CA LEU A 125 -12.24 2.39 6.44
C LEU A 125 -13.72 2.64 6.81
N GLU A 126 -14.65 2.15 5.98
CA GLU A 126 -16.10 2.20 6.21
C GLU A 126 -16.47 1.49 7.51
N ARG A 127 -15.98 0.25 7.69
CA ARG A 127 -16.22 -0.58 8.88
C ARG A 127 -15.78 0.14 10.16
N ARG A 128 -14.62 0.81 10.15
CA ARG A 128 -14.12 1.56 11.31
C ARG A 128 -14.93 2.82 11.62
N ASN A 129 -15.65 3.34 10.64
CA ASN A 129 -16.53 4.49 10.79
C ASN A 129 -18.00 4.11 10.99
N GLY A 130 -18.33 2.81 11.01
CA GLY A 130 -19.70 2.34 11.13
C GLY A 130 -20.56 2.74 9.93
N CYS A 131 -19.97 2.84 8.74
CA CYS A 131 -20.66 3.22 7.52
C CYS A 131 -20.91 1.98 6.66
N ASP A 132 -22.11 1.86 6.10
CA ASP A 132 -22.51 0.71 5.27
C ASP A 132 -21.91 0.78 3.85
N SER A 133 -21.80 2.00 3.31
CA SER A 133 -21.16 2.29 2.04
C SER A 133 -20.89 3.78 1.91
N VAL A 134 -19.86 4.16 1.16
CA VAL A 134 -19.53 5.56 0.88
C VAL A 134 -19.37 5.80 -0.62
N PRO A 135 -19.74 6.97 -1.14
CA PRO A 135 -19.54 7.29 -2.56
C PRO A 135 -18.07 7.19 -2.98
N GLU A 136 -17.82 6.71 -4.20
CA GLU A 136 -16.47 6.43 -4.74
C GLU A 136 -15.54 7.67 -4.78
N GLY A 137 -16.07 8.88 -4.62
CA GLY A 137 -15.31 10.14 -4.52
C GLY A 137 -15.01 10.63 -3.09
N GLU A 138 -15.63 10.03 -2.07
CA GLU A 138 -15.44 10.45 -0.67
C GLU A 138 -14.21 9.80 -0.02
N VAL A 139 -13.65 8.76 -0.63
CA VAL A 139 -12.46 8.07 -0.14
C VAL A 139 -11.34 8.12 -1.18
N ALA A 140 -10.18 8.60 -0.78
CA ALA A 140 -8.93 8.48 -1.51
C ALA A 140 -8.23 7.20 -1.09
N THR A 141 -7.72 6.46 -2.08
CA THR A 141 -6.78 5.36 -1.92
C THR A 141 -5.45 5.69 -2.59
N SER A 142 -4.35 5.30 -1.94
CA SER A 142 -3.00 5.51 -2.48
C SER A 142 -2.07 4.38 -2.05
N GLY A 143 -1.40 3.75 -3.02
CA GLY A 143 -0.31 2.80 -2.78
C GLY A 143 0.91 3.54 -2.24
N MET A 144 1.44 3.04 -1.13
CA MET A 144 2.50 3.69 -0.35
C MET A 144 3.87 3.01 -0.48
N GLY A 145 3.87 1.72 -0.82
CA GLY A 145 5.06 0.89 -0.96
C GLY A 145 4.71 -0.60 -1.08
N TRP A 146 5.75 -1.41 -1.17
CA TRP A 146 5.68 -2.87 -1.28
C TRP A 146 6.46 -3.53 -0.13
N SER A 147 6.11 -4.75 0.24
CA SER A 147 7.04 -5.58 1.00
C SER A 147 8.26 -5.93 0.14
N PRO A 148 9.45 -6.19 0.73
CA PRO A 148 10.67 -6.49 -0.02
C PRO A 148 10.59 -7.69 -0.96
N ASP A 149 9.78 -8.69 -0.60
CA ASP A 149 9.49 -9.87 -1.42
C ASP A 149 8.37 -9.65 -2.44
N GLY A 150 7.69 -8.50 -2.41
CA GLY A 150 6.57 -8.15 -3.28
C GLY A 150 5.28 -8.92 -2.99
N SER A 151 5.20 -9.68 -1.89
CA SER A 151 4.00 -10.43 -1.50
C SER A 151 2.90 -9.54 -0.90
N HIS A 152 3.26 -8.35 -0.40
CA HIS A 152 2.33 -7.40 0.18
C HIS A 152 2.46 -6.01 -0.44
N VAL A 153 1.34 -5.29 -0.44
CA VAL A 153 1.29 -3.86 -0.77
C VAL A 153 0.71 -3.08 0.40
N TYR A 154 1.28 -1.89 0.63
CA TYR A 154 0.81 -0.95 1.64
C TYR A 154 -0.10 0.06 0.96
N VAL A 155 -1.37 0.11 1.34
CA VAL A 155 -2.35 1.03 0.75
C VAL A 155 -2.95 1.87 1.85
N ARG A 156 -2.98 3.19 1.64
CA ARG A 156 -3.72 4.11 2.48
C ARG A 156 -5.11 4.32 1.92
N ALA A 157 -6.14 4.20 2.75
CA ALA A 157 -7.48 4.69 2.47
C ALA A 157 -7.78 5.86 3.41
N ALA A 158 -8.32 6.95 2.89
CA ALA A 158 -8.55 8.18 3.65
C ALA A 158 -9.79 8.93 3.18
N VAL A 159 -10.52 9.51 4.13
CA VAL A 159 -11.66 10.38 3.84
C VAL A 159 -11.15 11.63 3.10
N ARG A 160 -11.75 11.93 1.94
CA ARG A 160 -11.51 13.15 1.16
C ARG A 160 -12.51 14.24 1.47
N CYS A 161 -13.79 13.88 1.43
CA CYS A 161 -14.91 14.80 1.52
C CYS A 161 -16.05 14.11 2.27
N GLN A 162 -16.86 14.90 2.98
CA GLN A 162 -18.02 14.41 3.73
C GLN A 162 -19.28 14.97 3.05
N THR A 163 -19.70 14.32 1.96
CA THR A 163 -20.85 14.76 1.17
C THR A 163 -22.07 13.84 1.34
N GLY A 164 -21.87 12.65 1.89
CA GLY A 164 -22.90 11.64 2.12
C GLY A 164 -23.40 11.58 3.56
N GLY A 165 -24.21 10.56 3.85
CA GLY A 165 -24.79 10.34 5.18
C GLY A 165 -23.84 9.71 6.21
N CYS A 166 -22.63 9.32 5.81
CA CYS A 166 -21.60 8.78 6.70
C CYS A 166 -20.95 9.93 7.48
N LEU A 167 -21.03 9.90 8.82
CA LEU A 167 -20.52 10.98 9.68
C LEU A 167 -19.00 10.89 9.96
N TRP A 168 -18.32 9.85 9.48
CA TRP A 168 -16.85 9.67 9.59
C TRP A 168 -16.27 9.96 10.99
N THR A 169 -16.92 9.47 12.04
CA THR A 169 -16.58 9.83 13.44
C THR A 169 -15.51 8.94 14.06
N GLY A 170 -15.10 7.87 13.39
CA GLY A 170 -14.15 6.88 13.91
C GLY A 170 -12.71 7.24 13.57
N VAL A 171 -12.36 7.10 12.29
CA VAL A 171 -10.98 7.33 11.80
C VAL A 171 -11.01 8.04 10.45
N ASN A 172 -10.06 8.96 10.25
CA ASN A 172 -9.93 9.71 8.99
C ASN A 172 -9.10 8.98 7.93
N ASP A 173 -8.19 8.10 8.35
CA ASP A 173 -7.40 7.28 7.46
C ASP A 173 -6.87 6.01 8.12
N VAL A 174 -6.72 4.99 7.28
CA VAL A 174 -6.10 3.72 7.61
C VAL A 174 -5.01 3.41 6.60
N VAL A 175 -4.00 2.68 7.05
CA VAL A 175 -3.03 1.99 6.22
C VAL A 175 -3.29 0.50 6.36
N VAL A 176 -3.63 -0.13 5.24
CA VAL A 176 -3.78 -1.59 5.15
C VAL A 176 -2.53 -2.19 4.54
N VAL A 177 -2.15 -3.37 5.04
CA VAL A 177 -1.19 -4.28 4.42
C VAL A 177 -2.01 -5.40 3.82
N SER A 178 -1.89 -5.61 2.51
CA SER A 178 -2.70 -6.60 1.81
C SER A 178 -1.83 -7.59 1.05
N ASP A 179 -2.20 -8.87 1.10
CA ASP A 179 -1.62 -9.91 0.25
C ASP A 179 -1.99 -9.63 -1.21
N VAL A 180 -0.98 -9.55 -2.08
CA VAL A 180 -1.18 -9.12 -3.47
C VAL A 180 -1.76 -10.21 -4.37
N ALA A 181 -1.78 -11.47 -3.92
CA ALA A 181 -2.30 -12.59 -4.67
C ALA A 181 -3.79 -12.81 -4.39
N THR A 182 -4.21 -12.70 -3.14
CA THR A 182 -5.60 -12.91 -2.72
C THR A 182 -6.38 -11.61 -2.59
N GLY A 183 -5.71 -10.51 -2.27
CA GLY A 183 -6.32 -9.23 -1.92
C GLY A 183 -6.80 -9.16 -0.47
N ASP A 184 -6.50 -10.17 0.35
CA ASP A 184 -6.87 -10.18 1.77
C ASP A 184 -6.08 -9.13 2.55
N LEU A 185 -6.70 -8.58 3.60
CA LEU A 185 -6.04 -7.67 4.52
C LEU A 185 -5.30 -8.48 5.59
N VAL A 186 -3.99 -8.33 5.63
CA VAL A 186 -3.11 -8.99 6.61
C VAL A 186 -2.98 -8.15 7.87
N GLU A 187 -2.91 -6.83 7.71
CA GLU A 187 -2.82 -5.89 8.82
C GLU A 187 -3.55 -4.59 8.48
N THR A 188 -4.08 -3.91 9.51
CA THR A 188 -4.58 -2.55 9.37
C THR A 188 -4.21 -1.71 10.57
N LEU A 189 -3.58 -0.57 10.30
CA LEU A 189 -3.19 0.43 11.29
C LEU A 189 -3.81 1.78 10.94
N GLU A 190 -4.15 2.55 11.97
CA GLU A 190 -4.40 3.98 11.81
C GLU A 190 -3.10 4.72 11.47
N ARG A 191 -3.23 5.95 10.95
CA ARG A 191 -2.09 6.74 10.45
C ARG A 191 -0.92 6.85 11.41
N ASP A 192 -1.15 7.26 12.66
CA ASP A 192 -0.05 7.54 13.57
C ASP A 192 0.72 6.27 13.99
N PRO A 193 0.06 5.16 14.37
CA PRO A 193 0.73 3.87 14.52
C PRO A 193 1.49 3.43 13.26
N ALA A 194 0.89 3.56 12.07
CA ALA A 194 1.53 3.20 10.81
C ALA A 194 2.76 4.07 10.49
N ARG A 195 2.71 5.38 10.77
CA ARG A 195 3.86 6.30 10.60
C ARG A 195 5.03 5.94 11.50
N ARG A 196 4.76 5.50 12.72
CA ARG A 196 5.79 5.04 13.66
C ARG A 196 6.40 3.72 13.22
N ARG A 197 5.58 2.78 12.74
CA ARG A 197 6.02 1.45 12.32
C ARG A 197 6.77 1.50 10.98
N TRP A 198 6.28 2.26 10.02
CA TRP A 198 6.84 2.35 8.67
C TRP A 198 7.09 3.82 8.27
N PRO A 199 8.12 4.46 8.84
CA PRO A 199 8.40 5.87 8.59
C PRO A 199 8.80 6.17 7.14
N THR A 200 9.24 5.15 6.38
CA THR A 200 9.69 5.28 4.99
C THR A 200 8.57 5.26 3.94
N LEU A 201 7.33 4.92 4.33
CA LEU A 201 6.17 4.90 3.42
C LEU A 201 5.91 6.28 2.80
N SER A 202 5.30 6.28 1.62
CA SER A 202 4.99 7.53 0.90
C SER A 202 3.76 8.23 1.50
N TRP A 203 3.97 9.13 2.47
CA TRP A 203 2.90 9.84 3.19
C TRP A 203 2.33 11.08 2.48
N GLY A 204 2.95 11.51 1.39
CA GLY A 204 2.52 12.68 0.62
C GLY A 204 1.21 12.43 -0.14
N SER A 205 0.41 13.48 -0.33
CA SER A 205 -0.70 13.46 -1.27
C SER A 205 -0.19 13.37 -2.71
N VAL A 206 -0.95 12.70 -3.58
CA VAL A 206 -0.62 12.55 -5.02
C VAL A 206 -0.80 13.87 -5.78
N THR A 207 -1.38 14.89 -5.14
CA THR A 207 -1.46 16.26 -5.68
C THR A 207 -0.05 16.77 -6.03
N ALA A 208 0.13 17.14 -7.30
CA ALA A 208 1.39 17.62 -7.89
C ALA A 208 2.10 18.72 -7.07
N PRO A 209 3.42 18.89 -7.28
CA PRO A 209 4.19 20.01 -6.72
C PRO A 209 3.61 21.39 -7.06
#